data_AF-A0A7Y4HZU6-F1
#
_entry.id   AF-A0A7Y4HZU6-F1
#
_cell.length_a   1.000
_cell.length_b   1.000
_cell.length_c   1.000
_cell.angle_alpha   90.00
_cell.angle_beta   90.00
_cell.angle_gamma   90.00
#
_symmetry.space_group_name_H-M   'P 1'
#
loop_
_entity.id
_entity.type
_entity.pdbx_description
1 polymer ?
#
loop_
_entity_poly.entity_id
_entity_poly.type
_entity_poly.pdbx_seq_one_letter_code
_entity_poly.pdbx_strand_id
1 'polypeptide(L)'
;MIISLSGSAPPTEQIRDQIRGLISSGRLAADERLPSVRQLAKDLGVAPGTVAKAYKALEAEDYVTTRTGGGTRVNRRAATVPRPVLEAARQLAQTSTRSGTDVEDAIRILRAVWPSS
;
A
#
# COMPACT_ATOMS: atom_id res chain seq x y z
N MET A 1 8.23 -1.73 7.77
CA MET A 1 7.25 -1.13 6.84
C MET A 1 7.68 0.30 6.54
N ILE A 2 7.80 0.69 5.27
CA ILE A 2 8.13 2.07 4.87
C ILE A 2 6.87 2.64 4.22
N ILE A 3 6.37 3.75 4.74
CA ILE A 3 5.25 4.54 4.21
C ILE A 3 5.76 5.98 4.10
N SER A 4 5.48 6.66 3.00
CA SER A 4 5.94 8.03 2.76
C SER A 4 4.79 8.89 2.24
N LEU A 5 4.60 10.08 2.79
CA LEU A 5 3.52 10.99 2.39
C LEU A 5 4.08 12.06 1.45
N SER A 6 3.99 11.84 0.14
CA SER A 6 4.65 12.69 -0.86
C SER A 6 3.78 13.03 -2.07
N GLY A 7 2.45 13.01 -1.90
CA GLY A 7 1.49 13.33 -2.96
C GLY A 7 0.40 14.32 -2.54
N SER A 8 -0.46 14.69 -3.50
CA SER A 8 -1.58 15.62 -3.31
C SER A 8 -2.84 14.98 -2.74
N ALA A 9 -2.92 13.64 -2.74
CA ALA A 9 -4.06 12.92 -2.17
C ALA A 9 -4.15 13.13 -0.65
N PRO A 10 -5.34 13.00 -0.03
CA PRO A 10 -5.46 13.04 1.42
C PRO A 10 -4.56 11.99 2.10
N PRO A 11 -3.90 12.31 3.24
CA PRO A 11 -3.00 11.37 3.92
C PRO A 11 -3.63 10.02 4.25
N THR A 12 -4.94 10.00 4.56
CA THR A 12 -5.71 8.76 4.76
C THR A 12 -5.64 7.84 3.55
N GLU A 13 -5.82 8.38 2.35
CA GLU A 13 -5.80 7.61 1.09
C GLU A 13 -4.39 7.15 0.77
N GLN A 14 -3.39 8.03 0.94
CA GLN A 14 -1.99 7.67 0.73
C GLN A 14 -1.56 6.49 1.63
N ILE A 15 -1.94 6.51 2.91
CA ILE A 15 -1.62 5.42 3.86
C ILE A 15 -2.35 4.14 3.46
N ARG A 16 -3.64 4.23 3.16
CA ARG A 16 -4.45 3.09 2.71
C ARG A 16 -3.82 2.43 1.48
N ASP A 17 -3.56 3.22 0.44
CA ASP A 17 -3.13 2.69 -0.86
C ASP A 17 -1.71 2.12 -0.81
N GLN A 18 -0.81 2.72 -0.02
CA GLN A 18 0.52 2.17 0.18
C GLN A 18 0.50 0.86 0.97
N ILE A 19 -0.26 0.76 2.06
CA ILE A 19 -0.38 -0.49 2.81
C ILE A 19 -1.03 -1.57 1.94
N ARG A 20 -2.08 -1.22 1.18
CA ARG A 20 -2.71 -2.12 0.21
C ARG A 20 -1.67 -2.64 -0.79
N GLY A 21 -0.89 -1.75 -1.40
CA GLY A 21 0.17 -2.14 -2.34
C GLY A 21 1.23 -3.07 -1.72
N LEU A 22 1.62 -2.82 -0.47
CA LEU A 22 2.56 -3.69 0.25
C LEU A 22 1.97 -5.08 0.53
N ILE A 23 0.69 -5.17 0.90
CA ILE A 23 0.01 -6.46 1.11
C ILE A 23 -0.16 -7.19 -0.23
N SER A 24 -0.71 -6.51 -1.25
CA SER A 24 -1.00 -7.12 -2.55
C SER A 24 0.24 -7.60 -3.29
N SER A 25 1.40 -6.96 -3.07
CA SER A 25 2.69 -7.39 -3.61
C SER A 25 3.39 -8.49 -2.78
N GLY A 26 2.81 -8.87 -1.64
CA GLY A 26 3.39 -9.84 -0.70
C GLY A 26 4.57 -9.30 0.12
N ARG A 27 4.82 -7.98 0.11
CA ARG A 27 5.84 -7.36 0.98
C ARG A 27 5.42 -7.32 2.45
N LEU A 28 4.11 -7.29 2.71
CA LEU A 28 3.54 -7.61 4.01
C LEU A 28 2.86 -8.98 3.91
N ALA A 29 3.31 -9.92 4.72
CA ALA A 29 2.83 -11.29 4.70
C ALA A 29 1.47 -11.44 5.41
N ALA A 30 0.74 -12.50 5.09
CA ALA A 30 -0.46 -12.87 5.84
C ALA A 30 -0.16 -13.03 7.34
N ASP A 31 -1.09 -12.60 8.19
CA ASP A 31 -0.96 -12.51 9.66
C ASP A 31 0.14 -11.57 10.18
N GLU A 32 0.91 -10.91 9.31
CA GLU A 32 1.92 -9.94 9.74
C GLU A 32 1.27 -8.81 10.53
N ARG A 33 1.90 -8.41 11.64
CA ARG A 33 1.38 -7.36 12.53
C ARG A 33 1.73 -5.99 11.98
N LEU A 34 0.70 -5.15 11.82
CA LEU A 34 0.91 -3.75 11.48
C LEU A 34 1.28 -2.93 12.73
N PRO A 35 1.97 -1.79 12.57
CA PRO A 35 2.15 -0.83 13.65
C PRO A 35 0.81 -0.40 14.24
N SER A 36 0.81 -0.06 15.52
CA SER A 36 -0.39 0.53 16.13
C SER A 36 -0.73 1.86 15.47
N VAL A 37 -2.00 2.26 15.53
CA VAL A 37 -2.46 3.57 15.05
C VAL A 37 -1.60 4.72 15.59
N ARG A 38 -1.28 4.68 16.89
CA ARG A 38 -0.47 5.71 17.55
C ARG A 38 0.98 5.69 17.08
N GLN A 39 1.57 4.51 16.89
CA GLN A 39 2.94 4.37 16.41
C GLN A 39 3.07 4.90 14.98
N LEU A 40 2.21 4.43 14.07
CA LEU A 40 2.25 4.85 12.67
C LEU A 40 1.97 6.35 12.52
N ALA A 41 1.05 6.88 13.31
CA ALA A 41 0.73 8.32 13.30
C ALA A 41 1.93 9.17 13.74
N LYS A 42 2.66 8.72 14.76
CA LYS A 42 3.89 9.36 15.21
C LYS A 42 4.97 9.30 14.14
N ASP A 43 5.18 8.15 13.53
CA ASP A 43 6.21 7.93 12.51
C ASP A 43 5.96 8.79 11.25
N LEU A 44 4.69 9.04 10.92
CA LEU A 44 4.29 9.83 9.75
C LEU A 44 4.00 11.31 10.06
N GLY A 45 4.01 11.71 11.33
CA GLY A 45 3.66 13.09 11.73
C GLY A 45 2.21 13.48 11.43
N VAL A 46 1.26 12.53 11.48
CA VAL A 46 -0.17 12.77 11.19
C VAL A 46 -1.05 12.57 12.42
N ALA A 47 -2.28 13.09 12.38
CA ALA A 47 -3.25 12.84 13.43
C ALA A 47 -3.59 11.33 13.53
N PRO A 48 -3.70 10.74 14.74
CA PRO A 48 -4.08 9.33 14.92
C PRO A 48 -5.38 8.95 14.22
N GLY A 49 -6.35 9.87 14.15
CA GLY A 49 -7.61 9.66 13.43
C GLY A 49 -7.43 9.39 11.93
N THR A 50 -6.38 9.94 11.31
CA THR A 50 -6.04 9.69 9.90
C THR A 50 -5.65 8.24 9.67
N VAL A 51 -4.73 7.72 10.50
CA VAL A 51 -4.31 6.31 10.43
C VAL A 51 -5.48 5.38 10.77
N ALA A 52 -6.27 5.72 11.79
CA ALA A 52 -7.44 4.93 12.17
C ALA A 52 -8.46 4.81 11.01
N LYS A 53 -8.72 5.91 10.29
CA LYS A 53 -9.57 5.89 9.09
C LYS A 53 -8.98 5.02 7.98
N ALA A 54 -7.67 5.10 7.74
CA ALA A 54 -7.01 4.26 6.74
C ALA A 54 -7.10 2.76 7.07
N TYR A 55 -6.85 2.39 8.34
CA TYR A 55 -6.97 1.01 8.79
C TYR A 55 -8.41 0.51 8.71
N LYS A 56 -9.39 1.35 9.06
CA LYS A 56 -10.81 1.01 8.92
C LYS A 56 -11.22 0.76 7.47
N ALA A 57 -10.69 1.55 6.53
CA ALA A 57 -10.92 1.34 5.10
C ALA A 57 -10.30 0.00 4.62
N LEU A 58 -9.06 -0.29 5.02
CA LEU A 58 -8.42 -1.57 4.70
C LEU A 58 -9.15 -2.78 5.30
N GLU A 59 -9.71 -2.63 6.51
CA GLU A 59 -10.48 -3.68 7.17
C GLU A 59 -11.81 -3.93 6.44
N ALA A 60 -12.48 -2.86 6.00
CA ALA A 60 -13.71 -2.96 5.19
C ALA A 60 -13.48 -3.63 3.82
N GLU A 61 -12.25 -3.65 3.34
CA GLU A 61 -11.83 -4.28 2.08
C GLU A 61 -11.13 -5.63 2.30
N ASP A 62 -11.22 -6.19 3.51
CA ASP A 62 -10.61 -7.48 3.90
C ASP A 62 -9.08 -7.55 3.77
N TYR A 63 -8.37 -6.43 3.68
CA TYR A 63 -6.89 -6.42 3.65
C TYR A 63 -6.28 -6.64 5.03
N VAL A 64 -6.94 -6.17 6.08
CA VAL A 64 -6.47 -6.28 7.47
C VAL A 64 -7.60 -6.76 8.38
N THR A 65 -7.23 -7.27 9.55
CA THR A 65 -8.17 -7.60 10.62
C THR A 65 -7.65 -7.04 11.93
N THR A 66 -8.53 -6.44 12.72
CA THR A 66 -8.22 -5.96 14.06
C THR A 66 -8.85 -6.88 15.11
N ARG A 67 -8.03 -7.38 16.04
CA ARG A 67 -8.52 -8.15 17.19
C ARG A 67 -8.36 -7.35 18.48
N THR A 68 -9.38 -7.36 19.33
CA THR A 68 -9.33 -6.76 20.67
C THR A 68 -8.10 -7.27 21.43
N GLY A 69 -7.23 -6.35 21.87
CA GLY A 69 -5.96 -6.68 22.56
C GLY A 69 -4.84 -7.24 21.67
N GLY A 70 -5.15 -7.75 20.47
CA GLY A 70 -4.19 -8.37 19.55
C GLY A 70 -3.54 -7.40 18.54
N GLY A 71 -4.13 -6.21 18.37
CA GLY A 71 -3.71 -5.23 17.36
C GLY A 71 -4.24 -5.57 15.96
N THR A 72 -3.74 -4.82 14.96
CA THR A 72 -4.12 -4.99 13.55
C THR A 72 -3.10 -5.87 12.83
N ARG A 73 -3.59 -6.82 12.02
CA ARG A 73 -2.77 -7.76 11.24
C ARG A 73 -3.26 -7.84 9.81
N VAL A 74 -2.39 -8.22 8.88
CA VAL A 74 -2.76 -8.53 7.50
C VAL A 74 -3.70 -9.73 7.50
N ASN A 75 -4.82 -9.62 6.80
CA ASN A 75 -5.77 -10.71 6.68
C ASN A 75 -5.21 -11.81 5.76
N ARG A 76 -5.36 -13.08 6.15
CA ARG A 76 -4.94 -14.23 5.31
C ARG A 76 -5.64 -14.30 3.97
N ARG A 77 -6.84 -13.70 3.87
CA ARG A 77 -7.66 -13.66 2.65
C ARG A 77 -7.45 -12.40 1.83
N ALA A 78 -6.54 -11.51 2.25
CA ALA A 78 -6.26 -10.27 1.53
C ALA A 78 -5.90 -10.58 0.06
N ALA A 79 -6.50 -9.82 -0.86
CA ALA A 79 -6.27 -10.03 -2.28
C ALA A 79 -4.80 -9.75 -2.65
N THR A 80 -4.19 -10.69 -3.36
CA THR A 80 -2.83 -10.57 -3.87
C THR A 80 -2.83 -10.43 -5.38
N VAL A 81 -1.83 -9.71 -5.89
CA VAL A 81 -1.62 -9.59 -7.33
C VAL A 81 -1.08 -10.93 -7.85
N PRO A 82 -1.60 -11.47 -8.97
CA PRO A 82 -1.07 -12.66 -9.59
C PRO A 82 0.43 -12.53 -9.87
N ARG A 83 1.19 -13.59 -9.61
CA ARG A 83 2.66 -13.58 -9.73
C ARG A 83 3.18 -13.02 -11.07
N PRO A 84 2.61 -13.37 -12.25
CA PRO A 84 3.07 -12.80 -13.52
C PRO A 84 2.93 -11.28 -13.60
N VAL A 85 1.85 -10.72 -13.04
CA VAL A 85 1.61 -9.27 -13.01
C VAL A 85 2.62 -8.58 -12.10
N LEU A 86 2.93 -9.19 -10.94
CA LEU A 86 3.97 -8.69 -10.04
C LEU A 86 5.36 -8.72 -10.69
N GLU A 87 5.68 -9.77 -11.44
CA GLU A 87 6.93 -9.88 -12.19
C GLU A 87 7.03 -8.81 -13.28
N ALA A 88 5.97 -8.58 -14.05
CA ALA A 88 5.91 -7.50 -15.03
C ALA A 88 6.08 -6.12 -14.40
N ALA A 89 5.43 -5.86 -13.25
CA ALA A 89 5.60 -4.60 -12.52
C ALA A 89 7.05 -4.40 -12.02
N ARG A 90 7.71 -5.49 -11.57
CA ARG A 90 9.14 -5.44 -11.19
C ARG A 90 10.04 -5.17 -12.38
N GLN A 91 9.77 -5.78 -13.53
CA GLN A 91 10.52 -5.54 -14.76
C GLN A 91 10.39 -4.08 -15.23
N LEU A 92 9.17 -3.51 -15.16
CA LEU A 92 8.94 -2.09 -15.43
C LEU A 92 9.80 -1.23 -14.50
N ALA A 93 9.70 -1.43 -13.18
CA ALA A 93 10.47 -0.66 -12.20
C ALA A 93 11.98 -0.73 -12.44
N GLN A 94 12.53 -1.94 -12.69
CA GLN A 94 13.96 -2.13 -12.98
C GLN A 94 14.40 -1.45 -14.27
N THR A 95 13.53 -1.40 -15.28
CA THR A 95 13.82 -0.77 -16.56
C THR A 95 13.77 0.75 -16.42
N SER A 96 12.76 1.28 -15.73
CA SER A 96 12.66 2.71 -15.40
C SER A 96 13.88 3.20 -14.62
N THR A 97 14.33 2.48 -13.59
CA THR A 97 15.53 2.86 -12.82
C THR A 97 16.79 2.88 -13.69
N ARG A 98 16.99 1.88 -14.56
CA ARG A 98 18.17 1.82 -15.46
C ARG A 98 18.14 2.91 -16.52
N SER A 99 16.97 3.33 -16.96
CA SER A 99 16.79 4.35 -18.00
C SER A 99 16.63 5.77 -17.44
N GLY A 100 16.66 5.95 -16.11
CA GLY A 100 16.46 7.25 -15.47
C GLY A 100 15.02 7.78 -15.54
N THR A 101 14.04 6.91 -15.79
CA THR A 101 12.61 7.27 -15.74
C THR A 101 12.13 7.25 -14.29
N ASP A 102 11.59 8.37 -13.82
CA ASP A 102 11.02 8.42 -12.47
C ASP A 102 9.68 7.66 -12.38
N VAL A 103 9.21 7.47 -11.15
CA VAL A 103 7.98 6.71 -10.88
C VAL A 103 6.73 7.38 -11.43
N GLU A 104 6.68 8.72 -11.45
CA GLU A 104 5.51 9.47 -11.93
C GLU A 104 5.38 9.35 -13.44
N ASP A 105 6.49 9.44 -14.16
CA ASP A 105 6.56 9.22 -15.60
C ASP A 105 6.23 7.77 -15.97
N ALA A 106 6.76 6.81 -15.22
CA ALA A 106 6.44 5.39 -15.41
C ALA A 106 4.94 5.11 -15.21
N ILE A 107 4.32 5.68 -14.17
CA ILE A 107 2.87 5.58 -13.93
C ILE A 107 2.08 6.26 -15.06
N ARG A 108 2.52 7.44 -15.52
CA ARG A 108 1.86 8.18 -16.61
C ARG A 108 1.85 7.37 -17.90
N ILE A 109 2.98 6.76 -18.27
CA ILE A 109 3.09 5.89 -19.44
C ILE A 109 2.21 4.65 -19.27
N LEU A 110 2.27 3.98 -18.11
CA LEU A 110 1.46 2.80 -17.85
C LEU A 110 -0.04 3.09 -17.98
N ARG A 111 -0.50 4.24 -17.48
CA ARG A 111 -1.90 4.68 -17.63
C ARG A 111 -2.26 4.97 -19.08
N ALA A 112 -1.36 5.59 -19.85
CA ALA A 112 -1.61 5.93 -21.25
C ALA A 112 -1.73 4.69 -22.17
N VAL A 113 -1.03 3.60 -21.83
CA VAL A 113 -1.10 2.32 -22.57
C VAL A 113 -2.13 1.35 -22.00
N TRP A 114 -2.75 1.67 -20.86
CA TRP A 114 -3.77 0.82 -20.26
C TRP A 114 -5.03 0.87 -21.14
N PRO A 115 -5.56 -0.27 -21.62
CA PRO A 115 -6.75 -0.26 -22.44
C PRO A 115 -7.91 0.38 -21.68
N SER A 116 -8.49 1.44 -22.23
CA SER A 116 -9.77 1.97 -21.78
C SER A 116 -10.83 0.91 -22.10
N SER A 117 -11.24 0.13 -21.10
CA SER A 117 -12.44 -0.71 -21.20
C SER A 117 -13.67 0.10 -20.79
#